data_AF-A0A383UYJ8-F1
#
_entry.id   AF-A0A383UYJ8-F1
#
_cell.length_a   1.000
_cell.length_b   1.000
_cell.length_c   1.000
_cell.angle_alpha   90.00
_cell.angle_beta   90.00
_cell.angle_gamma   90.00
#
_symmetry.space_group_name_H-M   'P 1'
#
loop_
_entity.id
_entity.type
_entity.pdbx_description
1 polymer ?
#
loop_
_entity_poly.entity_id
_entity_poly.type
_entity_poly.pdbx_seq_one_letter_code
_entity_poly.pdbx_strand_id
1 'polypeptide(L)'
;MSPEIQNSPLIKQLVANDKPTRDAALVSLRKYLAGRRDLPSTELLKLWKALFYCLWMADRPLTQQSLAKSLAQLVNILPANSVAPFLEAFWQTMQREWTNIDVLRMEKFLLLTRLYLAACWEVLKRNEWEAGWTERILKLISDIPCNVEDHKIPNGMRYHVIDVYVDELERVGALEPNAIAPIEIILEPLRNLAQHSPTKSVRIKAKEALQDSRLPDSIPEASIASDGWNGFQD
;
A
#
# COMPACT_ATOMS: atom_id res chain seq x y z
N MET A 1 -13.85 23.78 -12.89
CA MET A 1 -14.15 22.34 -12.85
C MET A 1 -13.83 21.78 -14.22
N SER A 2 -12.68 21.12 -14.37
CA SER A 2 -12.24 20.58 -15.66
C SER A 2 -12.92 19.23 -15.90
N PRO A 3 -13.48 18.99 -17.10
CA PRO A 3 -14.21 17.76 -17.37
C PRO A 3 -13.28 16.57 -17.57
N GLU A 4 -13.64 15.49 -16.89
CA GLU A 4 -13.76 14.13 -17.45
C GLU A 4 -12.50 13.30 -17.71
N ILE A 5 -11.92 12.76 -16.62
CA ILE A 5 -11.32 11.41 -16.69
C ILE A 5 -12.37 10.32 -17.03
N GLN A 6 -13.67 10.60 -16.82
CA GLN A 6 -14.77 9.65 -17.05
C GLN A 6 -14.89 9.14 -18.50
N ASN A 7 -14.40 9.93 -19.47
CA ASN A 7 -14.32 9.58 -20.89
C ASN A 7 -12.91 9.75 -21.48
N SER A 8 -11.88 9.86 -20.63
CA SER A 8 -10.52 10.07 -21.12
C SER A 8 -10.08 8.89 -22.00
N PRO A 9 -9.68 9.13 -23.26
CA PRO A 9 -9.11 8.09 -24.13
C PRO A 9 -8.00 7.29 -23.42
N LEU A 10 -7.28 7.94 -22.51
CA LEU A 10 -6.22 7.34 -21.72
C LEU A 10 -6.71 6.16 -20.85
N ILE A 11 -7.85 6.32 -20.14
CA ILE A 11 -8.40 5.23 -19.33
C ILE A 11 -8.81 4.05 -20.20
N LYS A 12 -9.47 4.33 -21.34
CA LYS A 12 -9.90 3.27 -22.27
C LYS A 12 -8.70 2.53 -22.85
N GLN A 13 -7.61 3.24 -23.15
CA GLN A 13 -6.38 2.63 -23.67
C GLN A 13 -5.63 1.82 -22.61
N LEU A 14 -5.65 2.22 -21.34
CA LEU A 14 -5.06 1.44 -20.23
C LEU A 14 -5.76 0.07 -20.04
N VAL A 15 -7.02 -0.03 -20.42
CA VAL A 15 -7.81 -1.27 -20.37
C VAL A 15 -8.01 -1.92 -21.74
N ALA A 16 -7.22 -1.53 -22.76
CA ALA A 16 -7.27 -2.16 -24.08
C ALA A 16 -6.77 -3.61 -24.05
N ASN A 17 -7.30 -4.46 -24.94
CA ASN A 17 -6.96 -5.89 -24.98
C ASN A 17 -5.51 -6.15 -25.43
N ASP A 18 -4.98 -5.33 -26.33
CA ASP A 18 -3.63 -5.49 -26.85
C ASP A 18 -2.58 -4.76 -25.97
N LYS A 19 -1.45 -5.43 -25.76
CA LYS A 19 -0.34 -4.89 -24.96
C LYS A 19 0.23 -3.58 -25.51
N PRO A 20 0.45 -3.42 -26.84
CA PRO A 20 1.02 -2.19 -27.39
C PRO A 20 0.22 -0.93 -27.04
N THR A 21 -1.12 -0.99 -27.11
CA THR A 21 -1.98 0.13 -26.73
C THR A 21 -1.85 0.47 -25.25
N ARG A 22 -1.84 -0.53 -24.36
CA ARG A 22 -1.64 -0.31 -22.93
C ARG A 22 -0.27 0.30 -22.61
N ASP A 23 0.79 -0.19 -23.26
CA ASP A 23 2.15 0.34 -23.07
C ASP A 23 2.24 1.82 -23.49
N ALA A 24 1.67 2.16 -24.64
CA ALA A 24 1.62 3.55 -25.12
C ALA A 24 0.80 4.45 -24.17
N ALA A 25 -0.29 3.93 -23.60
CA ALA A 25 -1.10 4.61 -22.60
C ALA A 25 -0.30 4.87 -21.31
N LEU A 26 0.49 3.91 -20.83
CA LEU A 26 1.35 4.09 -19.65
C LEU A 26 2.42 5.16 -19.86
N VAL A 27 3.03 5.22 -21.05
CA VAL A 27 3.97 6.30 -21.40
C VAL A 27 3.29 7.66 -21.37
N SER A 28 2.09 7.75 -21.92
CA SER A 28 1.29 8.99 -21.92
C SER A 28 0.85 9.38 -20.51
N LEU A 29 0.49 8.40 -19.68
CA LEU A 29 0.11 8.61 -18.29
C LEU A 29 1.26 9.19 -17.47
N ARG A 30 2.50 8.72 -17.66
CA ARG A 30 3.66 9.27 -16.96
C ARG A 30 3.80 10.77 -17.22
N LYS A 31 3.67 11.20 -18.48
CA LYS A 31 3.71 12.62 -18.84
C LYS A 31 2.55 13.41 -18.22
N TYR A 32 1.36 12.83 -18.24
CA TYR A 32 0.15 13.45 -17.67
C TYR A 32 0.28 13.68 -16.16
N LEU A 33 0.78 12.68 -15.42
CA LEU A 33 0.93 12.76 -13.96
C LEU A 33 2.03 13.73 -13.53
N ALA A 34 3.13 13.82 -14.28
CA ALA A 34 4.24 14.71 -13.94
C ALA A 34 3.86 16.20 -13.95
N GLY A 35 2.92 16.59 -14.79
CA GLY A 35 2.52 18.00 -14.97
C GLY A 35 1.31 18.44 -14.13
N ARG A 36 0.61 17.54 -13.44
CA ARG A 36 -0.73 17.81 -12.90
C ARG A 36 -0.75 17.78 -11.37
N ARG A 37 -0.98 18.94 -10.77
CA ARG A 37 -0.98 19.15 -9.31
C ARG A 37 -2.33 18.85 -8.67
N ASP A 38 -3.43 19.07 -9.39
CA ASP A 38 -4.78 18.91 -8.88
C ASP A 38 -5.50 17.79 -9.64
N LEU A 39 -5.58 16.63 -8.99
CA LEU A 39 -6.34 15.48 -9.44
C LEU A 39 -7.41 15.16 -8.39
N PRO A 40 -8.71 15.35 -8.70
CA PRO A 40 -9.78 14.99 -7.80
C PRO A 40 -9.72 13.52 -7.40
N SER A 41 -10.08 13.20 -6.16
CA SER A 41 -10.10 11.80 -5.66
C SER A 41 -10.90 10.86 -6.58
N THR A 42 -12.05 11.31 -7.11
CA THR A 42 -12.87 10.53 -8.05
C THR A 42 -12.17 10.23 -9.38
N GLU A 43 -11.29 11.12 -9.83
CA GLU A 43 -10.46 10.93 -11.04
C GLU A 43 -9.34 9.91 -10.77
N LEU A 44 -8.69 10.03 -9.60
CA LEU A 44 -7.65 9.09 -9.16
C LEU A 44 -8.20 7.68 -8.96
N LEU A 45 -9.40 7.52 -8.40
CA LEU A 45 -10.06 6.23 -8.24
C LEU A 45 -10.41 5.57 -9.58
N LYS A 46 -10.85 6.36 -10.57
CA LYS A 46 -11.09 5.87 -11.93
C LYS A 46 -9.78 5.43 -12.61
N LEU A 47 -8.74 6.25 -12.47
CA LEU A 47 -7.41 5.92 -12.99
C LEU A 47 -6.88 4.62 -12.35
N TRP A 48 -6.96 4.50 -11.03
CA TRP A 48 -6.48 3.31 -10.34
C TRP A 48 -7.25 2.05 -10.70
N LYS A 49 -8.56 2.15 -10.90
CA LYS A 49 -9.34 1.04 -11.46
C LYS A 49 -8.80 0.62 -12.85
N ALA A 50 -8.46 1.57 -13.71
CA ALA A 50 -7.87 1.27 -15.01
C ALA A 50 -6.48 0.62 -14.89
N LEU A 51 -5.62 1.12 -14.00
CA LEU A 51 -4.29 0.55 -13.73
C LEU A 51 -4.37 -0.87 -13.16
N PHE A 52 -5.34 -1.12 -12.27
CA PHE A 52 -5.63 -2.46 -11.76
C PHE A 52 -5.94 -3.43 -12.90
N TYR A 53 -6.84 -3.06 -13.83
CA TYR A 53 -7.15 -3.92 -14.97
C TYR A 53 -6.03 -4.00 -16.01
N CYS A 54 -5.19 -2.97 -16.12
CA CYS A 54 -3.96 -3.03 -16.93
C CYS A 54 -3.03 -4.14 -16.42
N LEU A 55 -2.85 -4.26 -15.11
CA LEU A 55 -2.09 -5.36 -14.49
C LEU A 55 -2.85 -6.70 -14.57
N TRP A 56 -4.18 -6.67 -14.42
CA TRP A 56 -5.03 -7.85 -14.55
C TRP A 56 -4.81 -8.58 -15.89
N MET A 57 -4.67 -7.84 -16.99
CA MET A 57 -4.43 -8.38 -18.34
C MET A 57 -2.97 -8.78 -18.62
N ALA A 58 -2.06 -8.64 -17.65
CA ALA A 58 -0.69 -9.11 -17.80
C ALA A 58 -0.57 -10.59 -17.40
N ASP A 59 -0.30 -11.47 -18.36
CA ASP A 59 -0.23 -12.93 -18.12
C ASP A 59 1.20 -13.47 -17.98
N ARG A 60 2.20 -12.82 -18.60
CA ARG A 60 3.59 -13.30 -18.56
C ARG A 60 4.29 -12.82 -17.28
N PRO A 61 4.97 -13.70 -16.51
CA PRO A 61 5.58 -13.34 -15.23
C PRO A 61 6.51 -12.12 -15.29
N LEU A 62 7.43 -12.07 -16.25
CA LEU A 62 8.35 -10.92 -16.42
C LEU A 62 7.60 -9.63 -16.78
N THR A 63 6.50 -9.74 -17.54
CA THR A 63 5.66 -8.59 -17.86
C THR A 63 4.90 -8.10 -16.63
N GLN A 64 4.37 -9.01 -15.80
CA GLN A 64 3.70 -8.67 -14.54
C GLN A 64 4.65 -7.92 -13.59
N GLN A 65 5.87 -8.46 -13.39
CA GLN A 65 6.86 -7.83 -12.52
C GLN A 65 7.29 -6.45 -13.03
N SER A 66 7.60 -6.34 -14.32
CA SER A 66 8.00 -5.06 -14.94
C SER A 66 6.88 -4.03 -14.87
N LEU A 67 5.64 -4.45 -15.12
CA LEU A 67 4.47 -3.59 -15.02
C LEU A 67 4.22 -3.14 -13.58
N ALA A 68 4.21 -4.05 -12.60
CA ALA A 68 4.01 -3.69 -11.19
C ALA A 68 5.07 -2.68 -10.70
N LYS A 69 6.35 -2.89 -11.05
CA LYS A 69 7.44 -1.93 -10.80
C LYS A 69 7.18 -0.58 -11.48
N SER A 70 6.78 -0.60 -12.75
CA SER A 70 6.45 0.62 -13.50
C SER A 70 5.30 1.40 -12.88
N LEU A 71 4.27 0.71 -12.36
CA LEU A 71 3.15 1.32 -11.66
C LEU A 71 3.60 1.95 -10.34
N ALA A 72 4.41 1.26 -9.53
CA ALA A 72 4.91 1.81 -8.27
C ALA A 72 5.79 3.05 -8.46
N GLN A 73 6.59 3.07 -9.53
CA GLN A 73 7.42 4.24 -9.88
C GLN A 73 6.62 5.49 -10.27
N LEU A 74 5.31 5.39 -10.54
CA LEU A 74 4.47 6.57 -10.78
C LEU A 74 4.47 7.52 -9.57
N VAL A 75 4.64 7.00 -8.35
CA VAL A 75 4.70 7.81 -7.12
C VAL A 75 5.89 8.80 -7.14
N ASN A 76 6.97 8.46 -7.86
CA ASN A 76 8.20 9.26 -7.88
C ASN A 76 8.13 10.45 -8.83
N ILE A 77 7.19 10.45 -9.78
CA ILE A 77 7.06 11.53 -10.77
C ILE A 77 5.93 12.51 -10.43
N LEU A 78 5.15 12.23 -9.39
CA LEU A 78 4.03 13.07 -8.98
C LEU A 78 4.52 14.34 -8.27
N PRO A 79 3.84 15.49 -8.48
CA PRO A 79 3.98 16.64 -7.60
C PRO A 79 3.66 16.26 -6.15
N ALA A 80 4.35 16.90 -5.19
CA ALA A 80 4.23 16.59 -3.76
C ALA A 80 2.77 16.53 -3.26
N ASN A 81 1.94 17.51 -3.64
CA ASN A 81 0.55 17.59 -3.22
C ASN A 81 -0.34 16.46 -3.80
N SER A 82 0.09 15.81 -4.88
CA SER A 82 -0.64 14.71 -5.52
C SER A 82 -0.23 13.31 -5.03
N VAL A 83 0.89 13.19 -4.30
CA VAL A 83 1.43 11.89 -3.84
C VAL A 83 0.47 11.17 -2.91
N ALA A 84 0.04 11.81 -1.83
CA ALA A 84 -0.85 11.17 -0.86
C ALA A 84 -2.23 10.82 -1.45
N PRO A 85 -2.93 11.71 -2.18
CA PRO A 85 -4.18 11.34 -2.85
C PRO A 85 -4.03 10.17 -3.83
N PHE A 86 -2.89 10.08 -4.54
CA PHE A 86 -2.64 8.99 -5.47
C PHE A 86 -2.41 7.65 -4.75
N LEU A 87 -1.68 7.66 -3.62
CA LEU A 87 -1.52 6.49 -2.75
C LEU A 87 -2.84 6.08 -2.10
N GLU A 88 -3.64 7.03 -1.64
CA GLU A 88 -4.96 6.77 -1.06
C GLU A 88 -5.87 6.03 -2.06
N ALA A 89 -5.94 6.53 -3.30
CA ALA A 89 -6.73 5.90 -4.35
C ALA A 89 -6.24 4.49 -4.73
N PHE A 90 -4.93 4.22 -4.61
CA PHE A 90 -4.39 2.87 -4.72
C PHE A 90 -4.95 1.97 -3.63
N TRP A 91 -4.79 2.36 -2.37
CA TRP A 91 -5.20 1.56 -1.21
C TRP A 91 -6.72 1.31 -1.21
N GLN A 92 -7.53 2.32 -1.53
CA GLN A 92 -8.98 2.18 -1.70
C GLN A 92 -9.36 1.23 -2.85
N THR A 93 -8.59 1.25 -3.95
CA THR A 93 -8.81 0.33 -5.08
C THR A 93 -8.46 -1.10 -4.67
N MET A 94 -7.32 -1.32 -4.01
CA MET A 94 -6.95 -2.65 -3.52
C MET A 94 -7.95 -3.18 -2.49
N GLN A 95 -8.40 -2.35 -1.54
CA GLN A 95 -9.46 -2.70 -0.59
C GLN A 95 -10.71 -3.23 -1.30
N ARG A 96 -11.20 -2.51 -2.31
CA ARG A 96 -12.43 -2.86 -3.02
C ARG A 96 -12.29 -4.13 -3.88
N GLU A 97 -11.14 -4.32 -4.52
CA GLU A 97 -10.96 -5.39 -5.52
C GLU A 97 -10.34 -6.66 -4.94
N TRP A 98 -9.77 -6.64 -3.73
CA TRP A 98 -8.96 -7.75 -3.19
C TRP A 98 -9.66 -9.11 -3.24
N THR A 99 -10.94 -9.17 -2.86
CA THR A 99 -11.73 -10.41 -2.85
C THR A 99 -12.18 -10.85 -4.24
N ASN A 100 -12.09 -9.97 -5.25
CA ASN A 100 -12.40 -10.28 -6.64
C ASN A 100 -11.21 -10.90 -7.39
N ILE A 101 -10.02 -10.89 -6.78
CA ILE A 101 -8.81 -11.47 -7.36
C ILE A 101 -8.83 -12.98 -7.14
N ASP A 102 -8.91 -13.74 -8.22
CA ASP A 102 -8.76 -15.19 -8.17
C ASP A 102 -7.31 -15.61 -7.87
N VAL A 103 -7.16 -16.83 -7.36
CA VAL A 103 -5.88 -17.37 -6.89
C VAL A 103 -4.79 -17.32 -7.98
N LEU A 104 -5.13 -17.55 -9.25
CA LEU A 104 -4.17 -17.56 -10.36
C LEU A 104 -3.62 -16.15 -10.68
N ARG A 105 -4.30 -15.10 -10.22
CA ARG A 105 -3.88 -13.70 -10.41
C ARG A 105 -3.32 -13.07 -9.15
N MET A 106 -3.39 -13.73 -8.01
CA MET A 106 -3.06 -13.14 -6.72
C MET A 106 -1.59 -12.67 -6.64
N GLU A 107 -0.63 -13.46 -7.12
CA GLU A 107 0.81 -13.17 -6.96
C GLU A 107 1.22 -11.77 -7.44
N LYS A 108 0.77 -11.34 -8.62
CA LYS A 108 1.12 -10.01 -9.16
C LYS A 108 0.50 -8.87 -8.37
N PHE A 109 -0.65 -9.08 -7.72
CA PHE A 109 -1.30 -8.08 -6.87
C PHE A 109 -0.69 -8.05 -5.46
N LEU A 110 -0.21 -9.19 -4.94
CA LEU A 110 0.65 -9.21 -3.76
C LEU A 110 1.94 -8.42 -4.02
N LEU A 111 2.60 -8.65 -5.16
CA LEU A 111 3.79 -7.89 -5.55
C LEU A 111 3.49 -6.39 -5.68
N LEU A 112 2.40 -6.01 -6.37
CA LEU A 112 2.02 -4.60 -6.50
C LEU A 112 1.79 -3.96 -5.13
N THR A 113 1.10 -4.65 -4.22
CA THR A 113 0.84 -4.16 -2.86
C THR A 113 2.11 -3.97 -2.05
N ARG A 114 3.04 -4.92 -2.13
CA ARG A 114 4.38 -4.80 -1.51
C ARG A 114 5.11 -3.57 -2.04
N LEU A 115 5.11 -3.36 -3.36
CA LEU A 115 5.77 -2.22 -4.00
C LEU A 115 5.11 -0.87 -3.68
N TYR A 116 3.83 -0.84 -3.35
CA TYR A 116 3.14 0.39 -2.94
C TYR A 116 3.34 0.71 -1.46
N LEU A 117 3.45 -0.30 -0.60
CA LEU A 117 3.91 -0.12 0.77
C LEU A 117 5.35 0.41 0.79
N ALA A 118 6.22 -0.22 -0.01
CA ALA A 118 7.57 0.22 -0.30
C ALA A 118 7.63 1.70 -0.71
N ALA A 119 6.77 2.10 -1.66
CA ALA A 119 6.69 3.49 -2.11
C ALA A 119 6.26 4.45 -1.00
N CYS A 120 5.40 4.04 -0.06
CA CYS A 120 5.06 4.85 1.11
C CYS A 120 6.30 5.15 1.97
N TRP A 121 7.13 4.14 2.24
CA TRP A 121 8.36 4.32 3.01
C TRP A 121 9.43 5.13 2.28
N GLU A 122 9.57 4.94 0.97
CA GLU A 122 10.47 5.76 0.15
C GLU A 122 10.03 7.24 0.13
N VAL A 123 8.71 7.51 0.14
CA VAL A 123 8.17 8.87 0.26
C VAL A 123 8.53 9.50 1.61
N LEU A 124 8.53 8.73 2.70
CA LEU A 124 8.96 9.25 4.00
C LEU A 124 10.47 9.48 4.03
N LYS A 125 11.26 8.49 3.60
CA LYS A 125 12.72 8.58 3.56
C LYS A 125 13.21 9.79 2.75
N ARG A 126 12.68 10.00 1.54
CA ARG A 126 13.11 11.11 0.67
C ARG A 126 12.73 12.50 1.21
N ASN A 127 11.73 12.55 2.10
CA ASN A 127 11.33 13.76 2.83
C ASN A 127 11.89 13.74 4.26
N GLU A 128 12.95 12.97 4.50
CA GLU A 128 13.69 12.94 5.77
C GLU A 128 12.79 12.65 6.98
N TRP A 129 11.73 11.87 6.77
CA TRP A 129 10.74 11.50 7.80
C TRP A 129 10.06 12.70 8.46
N GLU A 130 9.99 13.83 7.76
CA GLU A 130 9.34 15.06 8.22
C GLU A 130 7.94 14.77 8.75
N ALA A 131 7.59 15.40 9.89
CA ALA A 131 6.42 15.04 10.68
C ALA A 131 5.11 15.11 9.88
N GLY A 132 4.92 16.15 9.06
CA GLY A 132 3.73 16.31 8.21
C GLY A 132 3.61 15.23 7.14
N TRP A 133 4.72 14.80 6.54
CA TRP A 133 4.74 13.63 5.64
C TRP A 133 4.47 12.33 6.38
N THR A 134 5.13 12.11 7.51
CA THR A 134 4.97 10.92 8.35
C THR A 134 3.52 10.75 8.79
N GLU A 135 2.92 11.80 9.37
CA GLU A 135 1.51 11.82 9.75
C GLU A 135 0.60 11.50 8.56
N ARG A 136 0.81 12.19 7.43
CA ARG A 136 -0.04 12.02 6.24
C ARG A 136 -0.01 10.60 5.70
N ILE A 137 1.17 9.99 5.57
CA ILE A 137 1.30 8.63 5.03
C ILE A 137 0.81 7.59 6.04
N LEU A 138 1.16 7.72 7.32
CA LEU A 138 0.68 6.79 8.35
C LEU A 138 -0.84 6.86 8.51
N LYS A 139 -1.45 8.04 8.34
CA LYS A 139 -2.90 8.16 8.29
C LYS A 139 -3.50 7.28 7.19
N LEU A 140 -2.92 7.26 5.99
CA LEU A 140 -3.41 6.38 4.90
C LEU A 140 -3.31 4.90 5.27
N ILE A 141 -2.19 4.49 5.87
CA ILE A 141 -1.96 3.10 6.30
C ILE A 141 -2.94 2.72 7.41
N SER A 142 -3.14 3.58 8.41
CA SER A 142 -4.08 3.39 9.52
C SER A 142 -5.55 3.40 9.08
N ASP A 143 -5.94 4.30 8.16
CA ASP A 143 -7.32 4.45 7.73
C ASP A 143 -7.76 3.31 6.79
N ILE A 144 -6.82 2.69 6.06
CA ILE A 144 -7.12 1.66 5.06
C ILE A 144 -6.51 0.32 5.51
N PRO A 145 -5.31 -0.13 5.09
CA PRO A 145 -4.89 -1.50 5.35
C PRO A 145 -4.85 -1.91 6.84
N CYS A 146 -4.62 -0.97 7.76
CA CYS A 146 -4.51 -1.22 9.20
C CYS A 146 -5.72 -0.75 10.05
N ASN A 147 -6.83 -0.37 9.42
CA ASN A 147 -8.01 0.14 10.13
C ASN A 147 -8.69 -0.96 10.95
N VAL A 148 -8.99 -0.81 12.23
CA VAL A 148 -9.59 -1.90 13.04
C VAL A 148 -11.13 -1.95 12.99
N GLU A 149 -11.77 -0.90 12.48
CA GLU A 149 -13.22 -0.70 12.50
C GLU A 149 -13.87 -1.05 11.16
N ASP A 150 -13.19 -0.81 10.04
CA ASP A 150 -13.74 -1.05 8.71
C ASP A 150 -13.70 -2.54 8.32
N HIS A 151 -14.84 -3.20 8.48
CA HIS A 151 -15.05 -4.59 8.08
C HIS A 151 -15.04 -4.83 6.57
N LYS A 152 -15.10 -3.78 5.74
CA LYS A 152 -14.97 -3.92 4.28
C LYS A 152 -13.55 -4.23 3.84
N ILE A 153 -12.56 -4.09 4.73
CA ILE A 153 -11.16 -4.32 4.44
C ILE A 153 -10.85 -5.80 4.59
N PRO A 154 -10.54 -6.51 3.49
CA PRO A 154 -10.41 -7.96 3.54
C PRO A 154 -9.18 -8.38 4.36
N ASN A 155 -9.34 -9.38 5.24
CA ASN A 155 -8.24 -9.85 6.07
C ASN A 155 -7.03 -10.33 5.27
N GLY A 156 -7.23 -10.88 4.06
CA GLY A 156 -6.13 -11.23 3.14
C GLY A 156 -5.21 -10.06 2.81
N MET A 157 -5.78 -8.86 2.64
CA MET A 157 -5.01 -7.63 2.42
C MET A 157 -4.21 -7.25 3.67
N ARG A 158 -4.83 -7.36 4.86
CA ARG A 158 -4.18 -7.07 6.14
C ARG A 158 -2.99 -8.00 6.38
N TYR A 159 -3.20 -9.30 6.18
CA TYR A 159 -2.14 -10.30 6.36
C TYR A 159 -0.94 -9.99 5.48
N HIS A 160 -1.17 -9.70 4.20
CA HIS A 160 -0.08 -9.37 3.28
C HIS A 160 0.64 -8.07 3.65
N VAL A 161 -0.09 -7.04 4.08
CA VAL A 161 0.53 -5.79 4.54
C VAL A 161 1.38 -6.03 5.79
N ILE A 162 0.89 -6.82 6.75
CA ILE A 162 1.66 -7.19 7.94
C ILE A 162 2.92 -7.98 7.55
N ASP A 163 2.79 -8.97 6.66
CA ASP A 163 3.89 -9.84 6.20
C ASP A 163 5.06 -9.06 5.62
N VAL A 164 4.77 -7.98 4.89
CA VAL A 164 5.81 -7.21 4.18
C VAL A 164 6.16 -5.91 4.89
N TYR A 165 5.55 -5.59 6.03
CA TYR A 165 5.72 -4.28 6.68
C TYR A 165 7.17 -4.01 7.09
N VAL A 166 7.74 -4.91 7.89
CA VAL A 166 9.10 -4.79 8.43
C VAL A 166 10.13 -4.98 7.33
N ASP A 167 9.91 -5.92 6.40
CA ASP A 167 10.74 -6.11 5.21
C ASP A 167 10.94 -4.82 4.41
N GLU A 168 9.85 -4.09 4.17
CA GLU A 168 9.92 -2.86 3.37
C GLU A 168 10.53 -1.68 4.16
N LEU A 169 10.44 -1.68 5.50
CA LEU A 169 11.15 -0.72 6.35
C LEU A 169 12.66 -0.99 6.35
N GLU A 170 13.07 -2.25 6.50
CA GLU A 170 14.47 -2.67 6.39
C GLU A 170 15.04 -2.29 5.03
N ARG A 171 14.29 -2.53 3.94
CA ARG A 171 14.73 -2.22 2.58
C ARG A 171 15.04 -0.74 2.36
N VAL A 172 14.35 0.16 3.07
CA VAL A 172 14.65 1.60 3.02
C VAL A 172 15.68 2.04 4.06
N GLY A 173 16.29 1.13 4.81
CA GLY A 173 17.28 1.43 5.85
C GLY A 173 16.69 2.12 7.08
N ALA A 174 15.37 2.00 7.30
CA ALA A 174 14.72 2.64 8.46
C ALA A 174 15.08 1.98 9.79
N LEU A 175 15.58 0.74 9.76
CA LEU A 175 15.93 -0.06 10.94
C LEU A 175 17.44 -0.04 11.25
N GLU A 176 18.23 0.74 10.50
CA GLU A 176 19.67 0.87 10.78
C GLU A 176 19.90 1.61 12.12
N PRO A 177 20.97 1.31 12.89
CA PRO A 177 21.19 1.91 14.20
C PRO A 177 21.25 3.44 14.24
N ASN A 178 21.59 4.08 13.12
CA ASN A 178 21.68 5.53 12.98
C ASN A 178 20.56 6.11 12.10
N ALA A 179 19.51 5.32 11.81
CA ALA A 179 18.38 5.80 11.05
C ALA A 179 17.62 6.87 11.83
N ILE A 180 17.29 7.96 11.14
CA ILE A 180 16.44 9.04 11.69
C ILE A 180 14.94 8.71 11.64
N ALA A 181 14.59 7.51 11.18
CA ALA A 181 13.20 7.10 11.03
C ALA A 181 12.54 7.01 12.42
N PRO A 182 11.36 7.63 12.63
CA PRO A 182 10.64 7.53 13.90
C PRO A 182 9.92 6.18 14.01
N ILE A 183 10.69 5.09 14.19
CA ILE A 183 10.18 3.71 14.11
C ILE A 183 9.02 3.46 15.06
N GLU A 184 9.07 3.98 16.29
CA GLU A 184 7.96 3.83 17.25
C GLU A 184 6.64 4.37 16.69
N ILE A 185 6.67 5.53 16.02
CA ILE A 185 5.48 6.15 15.41
C ILE A 185 5.06 5.35 14.18
N ILE A 186 6.02 4.91 13.36
CA ILE A 186 5.75 4.15 12.14
C ILE A 186 5.09 2.81 12.46
N LEU A 187 5.38 2.19 13.60
CA LEU A 187 4.79 0.91 14.00
C LEU A 187 3.37 1.02 14.59
N GLU A 188 2.87 2.22 14.88
CA GLU A 188 1.53 2.44 15.43
C GLU A 188 0.39 1.73 14.67
N PRO A 189 0.34 1.71 13.32
CA PRO A 189 -0.68 0.97 12.59
C PRO A 189 -0.68 -0.54 12.91
N LEU A 190 0.51 -1.14 13.10
CA LEU A 190 0.63 -2.54 13.51
C LEU A 190 0.24 -2.74 14.98
N ARG A 191 0.63 -1.82 15.89
CA ARG A 191 0.21 -1.86 17.30
C ARG A 191 -1.30 -1.80 17.42
N ASN A 192 -1.95 -0.92 16.66
CA ASN A 192 -3.39 -0.80 16.64
C ASN A 192 -4.07 -2.09 16.16
N LEU A 193 -3.56 -2.73 15.09
CA LEU A 193 -4.04 -4.04 14.65
C LEU A 193 -3.84 -5.13 15.72
N ALA A 194 -2.67 -5.15 16.37
CA ALA A 194 -2.32 -6.14 17.39
C ALA A 194 -3.23 -6.08 18.63
N GLN A 195 -3.66 -4.87 19.00
CA GLN A 195 -4.48 -4.63 20.19
C GLN A 195 -5.97 -4.70 19.88
N HIS A 196 -6.43 -4.05 18.82
CA HIS A 196 -7.85 -3.73 18.63
C HIS A 196 -8.50 -4.45 17.46
N SER A 197 -7.76 -5.19 16.62
CA SER A 197 -8.39 -5.87 15.49
C SER A 197 -9.46 -6.87 15.96
N PRO A 198 -10.67 -6.85 15.39
CA PRO A 198 -11.74 -7.78 15.77
C PRO A 198 -11.39 -9.23 15.37
N THR A 199 -10.45 -9.42 14.44
CA THR A 199 -10.02 -10.73 13.98
C THR A 199 -8.80 -11.22 14.78
N LYS A 200 -8.97 -12.28 15.56
CA LYS A 200 -7.90 -12.85 16.43
C LYS A 200 -6.61 -13.17 15.66
N SER A 201 -6.71 -13.79 14.48
CA SER A 201 -5.54 -14.13 13.66
C SER A 201 -4.81 -12.90 13.12
N VAL A 202 -5.52 -11.79 12.86
CA VAL A 202 -4.88 -10.51 12.50
C VAL A 202 -4.11 -9.95 13.70
N ARG A 203 -4.70 -10.01 14.91
CA ARG A 203 -4.00 -9.60 16.14
C ARG A 203 -2.71 -10.39 16.34
N ILE A 204 -2.78 -11.72 16.26
CA ILE A 204 -1.62 -12.62 16.43
C ILE A 204 -0.53 -12.25 15.42
N LYS A 205 -0.88 -12.15 14.14
CA LYS A 205 0.09 -11.84 13.10
C LYS A 205 0.75 -10.47 13.27
N ALA A 206 -0.01 -9.46 13.68
CA ALA A 206 0.54 -8.15 13.97
C ALA A 206 1.48 -8.17 15.19
N LYS A 207 1.17 -8.96 16.23
CA LYS A 207 2.07 -9.19 17.37
C LYS A 207 3.37 -9.87 16.94
N GLU A 208 3.29 -10.89 16.09
CA GLU A 208 4.48 -11.57 15.53
C GLU A 208 5.36 -10.58 14.75
N ALA A 209 4.77 -9.72 13.91
CA ALA A 209 5.52 -8.71 13.17
C ALA A 209 6.17 -7.65 14.08
N LEU A 210 5.55 -7.32 15.21
CA LEU A 210 6.11 -6.41 16.23
C LEU A 210 7.23 -7.06 17.07
N GLN A 211 7.42 -8.37 16.97
CA GLN A 211 8.49 -9.14 17.62
C GLN A 211 9.62 -9.49 16.65
N ASP A 212 9.61 -8.95 15.42
CA ASP A 212 10.65 -9.18 14.44
C ASP A 212 12.01 -8.72 14.97
N SER A 213 13.01 -9.60 14.94
CA SER A 213 14.33 -9.38 15.54
C SER A 213 15.15 -8.27 14.86
N ARG A 214 14.70 -7.77 13.70
CA ARG A 214 15.29 -6.61 13.02
C ARG A 214 14.84 -5.28 13.62
N LEU A 215 13.73 -5.27 14.35
CA LEU A 215 13.23 -4.05 14.98
C LEU A 215 14.11 -3.67 16.17
N PRO A 216 14.35 -2.37 16.43
CA PRO A 216 15.11 -1.93 17.59
C PRO A 216 14.51 -2.43 18.92
N ASP A 217 15.38 -2.84 19.85
CA ASP A 217 15.02 -3.37 21.19
C ASP A 217 14.17 -2.40 22.04
N SER A 218 13.97 -1.16 21.60
CA SER A 218 13.21 -0.13 22.32
C SER A 218 11.70 -0.35 22.34
N ILE A 219 11.17 -1.34 21.62
CA ILE A 219 9.72 -1.61 21.57
C ILE A 219 9.28 -2.30 22.88
N PRO A 220 8.55 -1.61 23.79
CA PRO A 220 8.24 -2.18 25.08
C PRO A 220 7.26 -3.35 24.95
N GLU A 221 7.60 -4.50 25.53
CA GLU A 221 6.73 -5.69 25.66
C GLU A 221 5.36 -5.36 26.24
N ALA A 222 5.25 -4.31 27.06
CA ALA A 222 4.00 -3.84 27.67
C ALA A 222 2.90 -3.44 26.65
N SER A 223 3.25 -3.21 25.39
CA SER A 223 2.28 -2.92 24.30
C SER A 223 1.68 -4.19 23.66
N ILE A 224 2.23 -5.37 24.00
CA ILE A 224 1.83 -6.69 23.51
C ILE A 224 1.08 -7.38 24.66
N ALA A 225 -0.13 -6.91 24.97
CA ALA A 225 -0.96 -7.60 25.95
C ALA A 225 -1.12 -9.07 25.55
N SER A 226 -0.57 -9.98 26.35
CA SER A 226 -0.77 -11.41 26.20
C SER A 226 -2.22 -11.70 26.60
N ASP A 227 -3.07 -11.98 25.61
CA ASP A 227 -4.35 -12.61 25.90
C ASP A 227 -4.00 -14.03 26.35
N GLY A 228 -3.76 -14.16 27.65
CA GLY A 228 -3.48 -15.41 28.33
C GLY A 228 -4.53 -16.44 27.94
N TRP A 229 -4.05 -17.54 27.37
CA TRP A 229 -4.85 -18.72 27.11
C TRP A 229 -5.22 -19.34 28.47
N ASN A 230 -6.37 -18.95 29.03
CA ASN A 230 -6.96 -19.69 30.14
C ASN A 230 -7.48 -21.00 29.57
N GLY A 231 -6.67 -22.04 29.70
CA GLY A 231 -7.04 -23.41 29.36
C GLY A 231 -8.40 -23.77 29.97
N PHE A 232 -9.11 -24.67 29.30
CA PHE A 232 -10.37 -25.22 29.82
C PHE A 232 -10.11 -25.83 31.20
N GLN A 233 -10.82 -25.33 32.21
CA GLN A 233 -11.04 -26.06 33.44
C GLN A 233 -12.30 -26.91 33.24
N ASP A 234 -12.04 -28.22 33.28
CA ASP A 234 -12.91 -29.41 33.29
C ASP A 234 -13.83 -29.67 32.08
#